data_AF-A0A7S4RI55-F1
#
_entry.id   AF-A0A7S4RI55-F1
#
_cell.length_a   1.000
_cell.length_b   1.000
_cell.length_c   1.000
_cell.angle_alpha   90.00
_cell.angle_beta   90.00
_cell.angle_gamma   90.00
#
_symmetry.space_group_name_H-M   'P 1'
#
loop_
_entity.id
_entity.type
_entity.pdbx_description
1 polymer ?
#
loop_
_entity_poly.entity_id
_entity_poly.type
_entity_poly.pdbx_seq_one_letter_code
_entity_poly.pdbx_strand_id
1 'polypeptide(L)'
;MGCGNGIFITPGVTDVNIEANYIWGNGNVNSIHEHNVYTEALRISYKYNRFGTLCSGCSGNNLKDRSAGLLVAYNFIEGGNRQLDLVDSSTSSIIEDPSYKVTHVYGNIFVEPDGEGNRQIVHYGGDSGNEANYRNGHLYFYHNSILSTRVGKTTLVRLSSEDCTMNATNNIIKATETVFGNNFELLSEKRGALYMNSNWITDGYIYWVTPTGGGSIFETGNILESTTGSIFSDPNFHTSPYDLHLSNSLLIGSTLEQEAQPISHEYVMHTSGQTRSSMDLGAYGYLNSQTSEPTRAPTTKPVTPFPTQEPVPTFAPTLFPTPHCIGNSCNNNNQCCDGTVCNGHGNSKTCQSSGLPPSPSLPSSSPPSTVCGGSDSDCTSNSQCCSENCKTHGAKANKCS
;
A
#
# COMPACT_ATOMS: atom_id res chain seq x y z
N MET A 1 -18.47 4.65 15.44
CA MET A 1 -17.23 4.18 14.76
C MET A 1 -16.80 5.30 13.83
N GLY A 2 -15.51 5.63 13.82
CA GLY A 2 -14.98 6.68 12.94
C GLY A 2 -14.93 6.23 11.48
N CYS A 3 -14.66 7.17 10.57
CA CYS A 3 -14.34 6.85 9.18
C CYS A 3 -13.06 6.01 9.17
N GLY A 4 -13.14 4.72 8.82
CA GLY A 4 -11.98 3.81 8.81
C GLY A 4 -11.06 4.02 7.60
N ASN A 5 -11.38 4.96 6.70
CA ASN A 5 -10.48 5.39 5.62
C ASN A 5 -9.34 6.22 6.20
N GLY A 6 -8.13 6.09 5.65
CA GLY A 6 -7.00 6.95 6.04
C GLY A 6 -7.20 8.40 5.58
N ILE A 7 -7.29 8.60 4.27
CA ILE A 7 -7.70 9.87 3.67
C ILE A 7 -9.06 9.70 3.02
N PHE A 8 -9.98 10.60 3.33
CA PHE A 8 -11.33 10.63 2.77
C PHE A 8 -11.65 12.01 2.21
N ILE A 9 -11.93 12.11 0.92
CA ILE A 9 -12.32 13.37 0.26
C ILE A 9 -13.65 13.16 -0.46
N THR A 10 -14.59 14.04 -0.16
CA THR A 10 -15.92 14.07 -0.77
C THR A 10 -15.99 15.02 -1.96
N PRO A 11 -17.00 14.86 -2.84
CA PRO A 11 -17.27 15.80 -3.92
C PRO A 11 -17.30 17.26 -3.48
N GLY A 12 -16.97 18.16 -4.41
CA GLY A 12 -16.97 19.61 -4.22
C GLY A 12 -15.61 20.20 -3.85
N VAL A 13 -14.59 19.36 -3.67
CA VAL A 13 -13.20 19.78 -3.48
C VAL A 13 -12.47 19.77 -4.82
N THR A 14 -11.60 20.77 -5.04
CA THR A 14 -10.76 20.87 -6.24
C THR A 14 -9.30 21.09 -5.87
N ASP A 15 -8.38 20.76 -6.80
CA ASP A 15 -6.95 21.09 -6.71
C ASP A 15 -6.27 20.48 -5.48
N VAL A 16 -6.51 19.19 -5.26
CA VAL A 16 -5.98 18.45 -4.12
C VAL A 16 -4.59 17.91 -4.46
N ASN A 17 -3.61 18.17 -3.59
CA ASN A 17 -2.29 17.55 -3.66
C ASN A 17 -2.04 16.70 -2.42
N ILE A 18 -1.91 15.39 -2.61
CA ILE A 18 -1.48 14.44 -1.59
C ILE A 18 -0.04 14.07 -1.93
N GLU A 19 0.92 14.62 -1.20
CA GLU A 19 2.33 14.54 -1.56
C GLU A 19 3.26 14.22 -0.40
N ALA A 20 4.26 13.37 -0.65
CA ALA A 20 5.32 13.02 0.31
C ALA A 20 4.83 12.42 1.65
N ASN A 21 3.71 11.68 1.63
CA ASN A 21 3.16 11.04 2.83
C ASN A 21 3.54 9.56 2.92
N TYR A 22 3.50 9.01 4.14
CA TYR A 22 3.42 7.56 4.35
C TYR A 22 2.02 7.18 4.85
N ILE A 23 1.24 6.50 4.01
CA ILE A 23 -0.16 6.14 4.25
C ILE A 23 -0.24 4.61 4.37
N TRP A 24 -0.60 4.10 5.54
CA TRP A 24 -0.61 2.67 5.82
C TRP A 24 -1.48 2.35 7.04
N GLY A 25 -1.84 1.07 7.18
CA GLY A 25 -2.52 0.57 8.38
C GLY A 25 -3.96 1.05 8.57
N ASN A 26 -4.59 1.62 7.55
CA ASN A 26 -5.98 2.06 7.61
C ASN A 26 -6.94 0.95 7.18
N GLY A 27 -8.22 1.13 7.50
CA GLY A 27 -9.30 0.20 7.19
C GLY A 27 -10.10 -0.24 8.41
N ASN A 28 -11.12 -1.06 8.16
CA ASN A 28 -11.89 -1.75 9.19
C ASN A 28 -11.76 -3.27 8.99
N VAL A 29 -11.47 -4.01 10.07
CA VAL A 29 -11.31 -5.46 10.02
C VAL A 29 -12.60 -6.12 9.51
N ASN A 30 -12.46 -7.07 8.58
CA ASN A 30 -13.57 -7.75 7.90
C ASN A 30 -14.45 -6.83 7.03
N SER A 31 -13.94 -5.66 6.62
CA SER A 31 -14.61 -4.75 5.70
C SER A 31 -13.76 -4.46 4.47
N ILE A 32 -14.43 -4.34 3.33
CA ILE A 32 -13.86 -3.96 2.03
C ILE A 32 -14.10 -2.47 1.70
N HIS A 33 -14.91 -1.78 2.50
CA HIS A 33 -15.40 -0.44 2.19
C HIS A 33 -14.46 0.69 2.60
N GLU A 34 -13.51 0.40 3.49
CA GLU A 34 -12.54 1.37 3.99
C GLU A 34 -11.17 1.08 3.41
N HIS A 35 -10.54 2.14 2.92
CA HIS A 35 -9.33 2.12 2.12
C HIS A 35 -8.21 2.90 2.81
N ASN A 36 -6.98 2.74 2.34
CA ASN A 36 -5.94 3.72 2.71
C ASN A 36 -6.35 5.11 2.25
N VAL A 37 -6.85 5.22 1.02
CA VAL A 37 -7.42 6.46 0.50
C VAL A 37 -8.70 6.20 -0.30
N TYR A 38 -9.71 7.03 -0.04
CA TYR A 38 -10.93 7.12 -0.82
C TYR A 38 -11.18 8.59 -1.18
N THR A 39 -11.18 8.92 -2.47
CA THR A 39 -11.33 10.31 -2.92
C THR A 39 -12.29 10.47 -4.08
N GLU A 40 -12.94 11.63 -4.10
CA GLU A 40 -13.82 12.07 -5.17
C GLU A 40 -13.73 13.61 -5.28
N ALA A 41 -12.89 14.10 -6.19
CA ALA A 41 -12.54 15.52 -6.34
C ALA A 41 -12.33 15.92 -7.82
N LEU A 42 -12.09 17.20 -8.07
CA LEU A 42 -11.56 17.68 -9.36
C LEU A 42 -10.06 17.98 -9.24
N ARG A 43 -9.26 17.52 -10.21
CA ARG A 43 -7.82 17.79 -10.32
C ARG A 43 -7.05 17.38 -9.05
N ILE A 44 -7.14 16.10 -8.71
CA ILE A 44 -6.38 15.52 -7.60
C ILE A 44 -5.06 14.93 -8.09
N SER A 45 -3.99 15.13 -7.31
CA SER A 45 -2.70 14.51 -7.53
C SER A 45 -2.19 13.75 -6.32
N TYR A 46 -1.58 12.59 -6.59
CA TYR A 46 -0.83 11.76 -5.66
C TYR A 46 0.62 11.73 -6.11
N LYS A 47 1.51 12.40 -5.37
CA LYS A 47 2.93 12.49 -5.75
C LYS A 47 3.87 12.04 -4.65
N TYR A 48 4.87 11.24 -4.98
CA TYR A 48 5.93 10.89 -4.01
C TYR A 48 5.40 10.28 -2.72
N ASN A 49 4.23 9.63 -2.68
CA ASN A 49 3.76 9.00 -1.44
C ASN A 49 4.31 7.57 -1.33
N ARG A 50 4.44 7.09 -0.10
CA ARG A 50 4.55 5.68 0.21
C ARG A 50 3.18 5.20 0.69
N PHE A 51 2.62 4.23 0.01
CA PHE A 51 1.41 3.52 0.40
C PHE A 51 1.82 2.12 0.86
N GLY A 52 1.60 1.82 2.14
CA GLY A 52 1.82 0.50 2.69
C GLY A 52 0.54 -0.33 2.69
N THR A 53 0.61 -1.52 3.26
CA THR A 53 -0.55 -2.40 3.44
C THR A 53 -1.62 -1.75 4.35
N LEU A 54 -2.87 -2.21 4.21
CA LEU A 54 -3.96 -1.86 5.12
C LEU A 54 -3.75 -2.54 6.49
N CYS A 55 -4.60 -2.23 7.48
CA CYS A 55 -4.58 -2.95 8.75
C CYS A 55 -4.78 -4.46 8.56
N SER A 56 -4.19 -5.27 9.46
CA SER A 56 -4.34 -6.72 9.43
C SER A 56 -5.82 -7.12 9.48
N GLY A 57 -6.26 -7.93 8.51
CA GLY A 57 -7.65 -8.37 8.36
C GLY A 57 -8.59 -7.34 7.72
N CYS A 58 -8.07 -6.21 7.24
CA CYS A 58 -8.82 -5.21 6.48
C CYS A 58 -8.70 -5.53 4.99
N SER A 59 -9.81 -5.43 4.24
CA SER A 59 -9.89 -5.93 2.86
C SER A 59 -10.15 -4.84 1.83
N GLY A 60 -9.94 -3.57 2.17
CA GLY A 60 -10.06 -2.47 1.23
C GLY A 60 -8.88 -2.36 0.26
N ASN A 61 -9.09 -1.56 -0.78
CA ASN A 61 -8.05 -1.13 -1.72
C ASN A 61 -7.07 -0.13 -1.10
N ASN A 62 -5.90 0.01 -1.72
CA ASN A 62 -4.89 0.98 -1.32
C ASN A 62 -5.32 2.39 -1.73
N LEU A 63 -5.45 2.63 -3.03
CA LEU A 63 -5.95 3.90 -3.58
C LEU A 63 -7.27 3.64 -4.31
N LYS A 64 -8.38 4.10 -3.74
CA LYS A 64 -9.68 4.15 -4.42
C LYS A 64 -10.00 5.60 -4.80
N ASP A 65 -10.20 5.86 -6.08
CA ASP A 65 -10.45 7.21 -6.58
C ASP A 65 -11.57 7.28 -7.62
N ARG A 66 -12.44 8.27 -7.43
CA ARG A 66 -13.59 8.62 -8.27
C ARG A 66 -13.50 10.03 -8.85
N SER A 67 -12.33 10.64 -8.86
CA SER A 67 -12.09 12.03 -9.24
C SER A 67 -12.03 12.26 -10.76
N ALA A 68 -12.09 13.51 -11.20
CA ALA A 68 -11.72 13.91 -12.56
C ALA A 68 -10.33 14.56 -12.58
N GLY A 69 -9.57 14.38 -13.66
CA GLY A 69 -8.21 14.93 -13.78
C GLY A 69 -7.23 14.32 -12.78
N LEU A 70 -7.32 13.00 -12.59
CA LEU A 70 -6.48 12.25 -11.65
C LEU A 70 -5.04 12.11 -12.18
N LEU A 71 -4.09 12.45 -11.32
CA LEU A 71 -2.66 12.19 -11.50
C LEU A 71 -2.11 11.32 -10.36
N VAL A 72 -1.50 10.17 -10.69
CA VAL A 72 -0.76 9.33 -9.74
C VAL A 72 0.68 9.20 -10.24
N ALA A 73 1.61 9.91 -9.60
CA ALA A 73 2.99 9.95 -10.06
C ALA A 73 4.03 9.70 -8.97
N TYR A 74 5.07 8.94 -9.30
CA TYR A 74 6.24 8.76 -8.42
C TYR A 74 5.90 8.22 -7.03
N ASN A 75 4.85 7.43 -6.88
CA ASN A 75 4.50 6.81 -5.60
C ASN A 75 5.12 5.42 -5.49
N PHE A 76 5.31 4.94 -4.26
CA PHE A 76 5.50 3.54 -3.97
C PHE A 76 4.21 2.98 -3.38
N ILE A 77 3.62 1.94 -3.99
CA ILE A 77 2.34 1.37 -3.56
C ILE A 77 2.47 -0.14 -3.39
N GLU A 78 2.34 -0.61 -2.15
CA GLU A 78 2.47 -2.01 -1.79
C GLU A 78 1.16 -2.56 -1.22
N GLY A 79 0.69 -3.65 -1.83
CA GLY A 79 -0.45 -4.43 -1.35
C GLY A 79 -1.79 -3.71 -1.34
N GLY A 80 -2.71 -4.27 -0.54
CA GLY A 80 -4.12 -3.93 -0.50
C GLY A 80 -4.98 -4.82 -1.42
N ASN A 81 -6.30 -4.69 -1.35
CA ASN A 81 -7.18 -5.51 -2.19
C ASN A 81 -7.00 -5.23 -3.69
N ARG A 82 -6.68 -3.98 -4.04
CA ARG A 82 -6.07 -3.54 -5.30
C ARG A 82 -5.18 -2.35 -4.97
N GLN A 83 -4.07 -2.16 -5.67
CA GLN A 83 -3.27 -0.95 -5.53
C GLN A 83 -4.05 0.25 -6.07
N LEU A 84 -4.67 0.11 -7.24
CA LEU A 84 -5.44 1.17 -7.90
C LEU A 84 -6.86 0.71 -8.23
N ASP A 85 -7.85 1.33 -7.59
CA ASP A 85 -9.27 1.14 -7.86
C ASP A 85 -9.87 2.46 -8.36
N LEU A 86 -9.70 2.69 -9.66
CA LEU A 86 -9.97 3.95 -10.36
C LEU A 86 -11.32 3.85 -11.07
N VAL A 87 -12.39 3.99 -10.30
CA VAL A 87 -13.76 3.71 -10.71
C VAL A 87 -14.62 4.96 -10.80
N ASP A 88 -15.90 4.79 -11.14
CA ASP A 88 -16.79 5.87 -11.48
C ASP A 88 -17.29 6.67 -10.29
N SER A 89 -17.53 7.95 -10.53
CA SER A 89 -18.23 8.89 -9.66
C SER A 89 -19.74 8.73 -9.78
N SER A 90 -20.45 9.15 -8.73
CA SER A 90 -21.90 9.37 -8.76
C SER A 90 -22.28 10.86 -8.83
N THR A 91 -21.29 11.74 -8.87
CA THR A 91 -21.44 13.19 -8.82
C THR A 91 -21.40 13.80 -10.21
N SER A 92 -22.49 14.44 -10.63
CA SER A 92 -22.61 15.04 -11.97
C SER A 92 -21.49 16.02 -12.29
N SER A 93 -21.12 16.91 -11.36
CA SER A 93 -20.06 17.89 -11.58
C SER A 93 -18.67 17.30 -11.80
N ILE A 94 -18.45 16.03 -11.41
CA ILE A 94 -17.22 15.29 -11.68
C ILE A 94 -17.33 14.55 -13.00
N ILE A 95 -18.44 13.84 -13.22
CA ILE A 95 -18.70 13.08 -14.45
C ILE A 95 -18.69 13.99 -15.68
N GLU A 96 -19.24 15.20 -15.56
CA GLU A 96 -19.34 16.20 -16.63
C GLU A 96 -18.03 16.96 -16.86
N ASP A 97 -17.03 16.84 -15.99
CA ASP A 97 -15.75 17.52 -16.17
C ASP A 97 -15.00 16.92 -17.38
N PRO A 98 -14.47 17.75 -18.31
CA PRO A 98 -13.76 17.25 -19.49
C PRO A 98 -12.57 16.34 -19.16
N SER A 99 -11.97 16.48 -17.98
CA SER A 99 -10.84 15.67 -17.53
C SER A 99 -11.24 14.34 -16.88
N TYR A 100 -12.53 14.05 -16.71
CA TYR A 100 -13.01 12.82 -16.05
C TYR A 100 -12.53 11.54 -16.75
N LYS A 101 -12.44 11.60 -18.09
CA LYS A 101 -12.05 10.47 -18.95
C LYS A 101 -10.55 10.39 -19.21
N VAL A 102 -9.73 11.21 -18.57
CA VAL A 102 -8.28 11.22 -18.76
C VAL A 102 -7.61 11.01 -17.41
N THR A 103 -6.80 9.96 -17.30
CA THR A 103 -6.07 9.63 -16.08
C THR A 103 -4.62 9.34 -16.41
N HIS A 104 -3.70 9.91 -15.63
CA HIS A 104 -2.26 9.67 -15.78
C HIS A 104 -1.71 8.93 -14.56
N VAL A 105 -1.06 7.80 -14.80
CA VAL A 105 -0.38 6.98 -13.80
C VAL A 105 1.03 6.70 -14.29
N TYR A 106 2.04 7.35 -13.71
CA TYR A 106 3.40 7.20 -14.20
C TYR A 106 4.51 7.31 -13.16
N GLY A 107 5.66 6.71 -13.46
CA GLY A 107 6.81 6.80 -12.57
C GLY A 107 6.61 6.11 -11.22
N ASN A 108 5.55 5.32 -11.04
CA ASN A 108 5.24 4.68 -9.75
C ASN A 108 5.89 3.31 -9.65
N ILE A 109 6.14 2.87 -8.41
CA ILE A 109 6.47 1.50 -8.08
C ILE A 109 5.23 0.82 -7.50
N PHE A 110 4.83 -0.30 -8.08
CA PHE A 110 3.77 -1.16 -7.55
C PHE A 110 4.38 -2.49 -7.09
N VAL A 111 4.10 -2.86 -5.85
CA VAL A 111 4.44 -4.17 -5.30
C VAL A 111 3.15 -4.92 -5.02
N GLU A 112 3.01 -6.07 -5.66
CA GLU A 112 1.93 -7.03 -5.45
C GLU A 112 2.49 -8.25 -4.66
N PRO A 113 2.34 -8.26 -3.34
CA PRO A 113 2.85 -9.33 -2.48
C PRO A 113 2.02 -10.62 -2.63
N ASP A 114 2.60 -11.76 -2.25
CA ASP A 114 1.90 -13.03 -2.28
C ASP A 114 0.71 -13.07 -1.31
N GLY A 115 -0.38 -13.69 -1.76
CA GLY A 115 -1.56 -13.94 -0.93
C GLY A 115 -2.41 -12.72 -0.55
N GLU A 116 -2.04 -11.49 -0.91
CA GLU A 116 -2.86 -10.31 -0.59
C GLU A 116 -3.99 -10.09 -1.59
N GLY A 117 -5.20 -9.80 -1.09
CA GLY A 117 -6.23 -9.14 -1.90
C GLY A 117 -6.68 -9.83 -3.19
N ASN A 118 -7.33 -9.03 -4.05
CA ASN A 118 -7.62 -9.40 -5.42
C ASN A 118 -6.31 -9.43 -6.23
N ARG A 119 -6.23 -10.34 -7.19
CA ARG A 119 -5.09 -10.42 -8.13
C ARG A 119 -4.93 -9.23 -9.08
N GLN A 120 -5.87 -8.30 -9.11
CA GLN A 120 -5.92 -7.18 -10.05
C GLN A 120 -5.20 -5.97 -9.46
N ILE A 121 -4.07 -5.57 -10.07
CA ILE A 121 -3.31 -4.39 -9.64
C ILE A 121 -4.12 -3.12 -9.91
N VAL A 122 -4.68 -3.02 -11.12
CA VAL A 122 -5.46 -1.87 -11.57
C VAL A 122 -6.89 -2.30 -11.93
N HIS A 123 -7.87 -1.58 -11.41
CA HIS A 123 -9.24 -1.57 -11.94
C HIS A 123 -9.55 -0.15 -12.43
N TYR A 124 -9.92 -0.01 -13.70
CA TYR A 124 -10.24 1.27 -14.31
C TYR A 124 -11.61 1.23 -15.01
N GLY A 125 -12.38 2.31 -14.86
CA GLY A 125 -13.68 2.49 -15.49
C GLY A 125 -14.78 2.68 -14.46
N GLY A 126 -15.42 1.60 -14.03
CA GLY A 126 -16.53 1.68 -13.08
C GLY A 126 -16.87 0.40 -12.33
N ASP A 127 -17.49 0.56 -11.17
CA ASP A 127 -17.92 -0.50 -10.26
C ASP A 127 -19.34 -0.31 -9.72
N SER A 128 -20.02 0.79 -10.07
CA SER A 128 -21.37 1.09 -9.58
C SER A 128 -22.49 0.25 -10.23
N GLY A 129 -22.23 -0.35 -11.39
CA GLY A 129 -23.26 -0.95 -12.25
C GLY A 129 -24.02 0.06 -13.10
N ASN A 130 -23.81 1.37 -12.92
CA ASN A 130 -24.35 2.40 -13.81
C ASN A 130 -23.34 2.71 -14.91
N GLU A 131 -23.39 1.93 -16.00
CA GLU A 131 -22.43 2.04 -17.11
C GLU A 131 -22.39 3.44 -17.76
N ALA A 132 -23.48 4.21 -17.67
CA ALA A 132 -23.51 5.59 -18.17
C ALA A 132 -22.54 6.53 -17.43
N ASN A 133 -22.22 6.22 -16.17
CA ASN A 133 -21.29 7.00 -15.35
C ASN A 133 -19.86 6.49 -15.42
N TYR A 134 -19.63 5.32 -16.02
CA TYR A 134 -18.31 4.71 -16.04
C TYR A 134 -17.28 5.67 -16.61
N ARG A 135 -16.08 5.63 -16.02
CA ARG A 135 -14.90 6.36 -16.47
C ARG A 135 -14.35 5.73 -17.77
N ASN A 136 -15.17 5.74 -18.82
CA ASN A 136 -14.91 5.18 -20.15
C ASN A 136 -14.00 6.12 -20.93
N GLY A 137 -12.70 6.07 -20.65
CA GLY A 137 -11.71 6.96 -21.23
C GLY A 137 -10.32 6.35 -21.34
N HIS A 138 -9.30 7.20 -21.27
CA HIS A 138 -7.90 6.87 -21.45
C HIS A 138 -7.13 6.87 -20.13
N LEU A 139 -6.58 5.71 -19.79
CA LEU A 139 -5.58 5.56 -18.75
C LEU A 139 -4.18 5.54 -19.37
N TYR A 140 -3.44 6.63 -19.21
CA TYR A 140 -2.03 6.71 -19.60
C TYR A 140 -1.18 6.11 -18.48
N PHE A 141 -0.63 4.93 -18.72
CA PHE A 141 0.12 4.14 -17.74
C PHE A 141 1.56 3.94 -18.19
N TYR A 142 2.50 4.78 -17.76
CA TYR A 142 3.83 4.80 -18.35
C TYR A 142 4.97 4.95 -17.36
N HIS A 143 6.13 4.38 -17.68
CA HIS A 143 7.32 4.44 -16.82
C HIS A 143 7.06 3.97 -15.38
N ASN A 144 6.12 3.04 -15.17
CA ASN A 144 5.91 2.42 -13.86
C ASN A 144 6.78 1.15 -13.75
N SER A 145 7.19 0.82 -12.53
CA SER A 145 7.83 -0.46 -12.21
C SER A 145 6.88 -1.31 -11.39
N ILE A 146 6.46 -2.44 -11.92
CA ILE A 146 5.56 -3.38 -11.29
C ILE A 146 6.35 -4.62 -10.90
N LEU A 147 6.25 -5.00 -9.64
CA LEU A 147 6.80 -6.22 -9.09
C LEU A 147 5.68 -7.06 -8.48
N SER A 148 5.47 -8.25 -9.00
CA SER A 148 4.60 -9.25 -8.40
C SER A 148 5.43 -10.37 -7.79
N THR A 149 5.25 -10.59 -6.49
CA THR A 149 5.82 -11.76 -5.80
C THR A 149 4.77 -12.84 -5.55
N ARG A 150 3.56 -12.71 -6.11
CA ARG A 150 2.52 -13.75 -5.99
C ARG A 150 2.98 -15.07 -6.58
N VAL A 151 2.76 -16.14 -5.82
CA VAL A 151 2.82 -17.53 -6.30
C VAL A 151 1.62 -17.82 -7.20
N GLY A 152 0.48 -17.22 -6.85
CA GLY A 152 -0.74 -17.27 -7.64
C GLY A 152 -0.70 -16.36 -8.89
N LYS A 153 -1.85 -16.25 -9.54
CA LYS A 153 -1.99 -15.37 -10.69
C LYS A 153 -1.99 -13.91 -10.28
N THR A 154 -1.36 -13.06 -11.07
CA THR A 154 -1.47 -11.60 -11.03
C THR A 154 -2.12 -11.09 -12.31
N THR A 155 -2.85 -9.99 -12.23
CA THR A 155 -3.45 -9.30 -13.37
C THR A 155 -3.02 -7.85 -13.38
N LEU A 156 -2.47 -7.38 -14.50
CA LEU A 156 -2.10 -5.98 -14.68
C LEU A 156 -3.33 -5.07 -14.55
N VAL A 157 -4.37 -5.31 -15.37
CA VAL A 157 -5.53 -4.43 -15.41
C VAL A 157 -6.85 -5.17 -15.64
N ARG A 158 -7.91 -4.66 -15.01
CA ARG A 158 -9.30 -4.85 -15.38
C ARG A 158 -9.87 -3.53 -15.90
N LEU A 159 -10.34 -3.54 -17.15
CA LEU A 159 -11.10 -2.44 -17.73
C LEU A 159 -12.59 -2.79 -17.64
N SER A 160 -13.43 -1.86 -17.16
CA SER A 160 -14.84 -2.17 -16.88
C SER A 160 -15.72 -2.32 -18.12
N SER A 161 -15.37 -1.67 -19.21
CA SER A 161 -16.18 -1.58 -20.44
C SER A 161 -15.31 -1.64 -21.70
N GLU A 162 -15.95 -1.81 -22.86
CA GLU A 162 -15.27 -1.81 -24.16
C GLU A 162 -14.75 -0.43 -24.58
N ASP A 163 -15.27 0.63 -23.96
CA ASP A 163 -14.86 2.02 -24.23
C ASP A 163 -13.66 2.45 -23.36
N CYS A 164 -13.26 1.63 -22.39
CA CYS A 164 -12.08 1.89 -21.58
C CYS A 164 -10.82 1.51 -22.36
N THR A 165 -9.78 2.33 -22.23
CA THR A 165 -8.48 2.04 -22.80
C THR A 165 -7.36 2.26 -21.79
N MET A 166 -6.30 1.46 -21.89
CA MET A 166 -5.03 1.69 -21.19
C MET A 166 -3.89 1.74 -22.20
N ASN A 167 -3.10 2.81 -22.16
CA ASN A 167 -1.83 2.92 -22.88
C ASN A 167 -0.68 2.63 -21.91
N ALA A 168 -0.23 1.38 -21.89
CA ALA A 168 0.88 0.90 -21.09
C ALA A 168 2.21 1.05 -21.86
N THR A 169 2.98 2.11 -21.58
CA THR A 169 4.22 2.43 -22.32
C THR A 169 5.45 2.53 -21.43
N ASN A 170 6.59 1.95 -21.84
CA ASN A 170 7.87 2.06 -21.13
C ASN A 170 7.84 1.58 -19.66
N ASN A 171 6.93 0.67 -19.32
CA ASN A 171 6.87 0.09 -17.98
C ASN A 171 7.84 -1.08 -17.84
N ILE A 172 8.16 -1.40 -16.59
CA ILE A 172 8.81 -2.63 -16.18
C ILE A 172 7.75 -3.49 -15.49
N ILE A 173 7.58 -4.74 -15.93
CA ILE A 173 6.60 -5.67 -15.37
C ILE A 173 7.31 -6.97 -15.03
N LYS A 174 7.63 -7.15 -13.75
CA LYS A 174 8.37 -8.29 -13.21
C LYS A 174 7.48 -9.18 -12.35
N ALA A 175 7.55 -10.49 -12.56
CA ALA A 175 7.01 -11.50 -11.63
C ALA A 175 8.15 -12.41 -11.13
N THR A 176 8.33 -12.56 -9.80
CA THR A 176 9.56 -13.14 -9.21
C THR A 176 9.48 -14.58 -8.76
N GLU A 177 8.40 -15.00 -8.10
CA GLU A 177 8.35 -16.31 -7.46
C GLU A 177 7.47 -17.28 -8.23
N THR A 178 8.10 -18.16 -9.01
CA THR A 178 7.52 -19.44 -9.48
C THR A 178 6.22 -19.34 -10.28
N VAL A 179 6.30 -19.34 -11.61
CA VAL A 179 6.07 -20.51 -12.48
C VAL A 179 6.35 -20.03 -13.91
N PHE A 180 7.26 -20.67 -14.63
CA PHE A 180 7.31 -20.53 -16.09
C PHE A 180 5.94 -20.93 -16.67
N GLY A 181 5.15 -19.95 -17.13
CA GLY A 181 3.80 -20.16 -17.64
C GLY A 181 2.80 -19.06 -17.25
N ASN A 182 1.56 -19.27 -17.68
CA ASN A 182 0.41 -18.36 -17.80
C ASN A 182 -0.13 -17.68 -16.51
N ASN A 183 0.74 -17.24 -15.59
CA ASN A 183 0.40 -16.71 -14.27
C ASN A 183 0.43 -15.17 -14.17
N PHE A 184 0.83 -14.47 -15.22
CA PHE A 184 0.61 -13.03 -15.33
C PHE A 184 -0.42 -12.77 -16.43
N GLU A 185 -1.58 -12.24 -16.05
CA GLU A 185 -2.65 -11.83 -16.97
C GLU A 185 -2.51 -10.35 -17.30
N LEU A 186 -2.54 -10.00 -18.58
CA LEU A 186 -2.53 -8.60 -18.98
C LEU A 186 -3.89 -7.93 -18.78
N LEU A 187 -4.96 -8.53 -19.33
CA LEU A 187 -6.28 -7.91 -19.39
C LEU A 187 -7.35 -8.86 -18.86
N SER A 188 -7.90 -8.54 -17.69
CA SER A 188 -9.02 -9.29 -17.13
C SER A 188 -10.26 -9.17 -18.00
N GLU A 189 -11.03 -10.26 -18.08
CA GLU A 189 -12.35 -10.32 -18.75
C GLU A 189 -12.33 -10.05 -20.26
N LYS A 190 -11.17 -9.74 -20.86
CA LYS A 190 -11.06 -9.31 -22.27
C LYS A 190 -12.04 -8.17 -22.58
N ARG A 191 -11.97 -7.08 -21.83
CA ARG A 191 -12.81 -5.88 -22.02
C ARG A 191 -11.94 -4.67 -22.30
N GLY A 192 -12.37 -3.81 -23.22
CA GLY A 192 -11.65 -2.58 -23.56
C GLY A 192 -10.40 -2.83 -24.39
N ALA A 193 -9.58 -1.80 -24.57
CA ALA A 193 -8.34 -1.87 -25.35
C ALA A 193 -7.10 -1.63 -24.47
N LEU A 194 -6.17 -2.59 -24.47
CA LEU A 194 -4.88 -2.45 -23.82
C LEU A 194 -3.77 -2.33 -24.88
N TYR A 195 -3.05 -1.22 -24.88
CA TYR A 195 -1.89 -0.99 -25.73
C TYR A 195 -0.63 -1.18 -24.90
N MET A 196 0.19 -2.17 -25.23
CA MET A 196 1.44 -2.50 -24.56
C MET A 196 2.60 -2.10 -25.49
N ASN A 197 3.18 -0.93 -25.25
CA ASN A 197 4.21 -0.35 -26.11
C ASN A 197 5.56 -0.25 -25.38
N SER A 198 6.61 -0.87 -25.93
CA SER A 198 7.99 -0.71 -25.44
C SER A 198 8.16 -0.99 -23.94
N ASN A 199 7.40 -1.94 -23.38
CA ASN A 199 7.56 -2.37 -21.99
C ASN A 199 8.63 -3.46 -21.91
N TRP A 200 9.30 -3.56 -20.76
CA TRP A 200 10.01 -4.78 -20.40
C TRP A 200 9.12 -5.65 -19.54
N ILE A 201 8.97 -6.93 -19.89
CA ILE A 201 8.03 -7.84 -19.23
C ILE A 201 8.59 -9.25 -19.06
N THR A 202 8.32 -9.85 -17.91
CA THR A 202 8.58 -11.28 -17.65
C THR A 202 7.84 -12.17 -18.65
N ASP A 203 8.54 -13.15 -19.22
CA ASP A 203 8.01 -14.10 -20.18
C ASP A 203 6.84 -14.95 -19.66
N GLY A 204 6.05 -15.49 -20.59
CA GLY A 204 4.99 -16.45 -20.29
C GLY A 204 3.70 -15.83 -19.76
N TYR A 205 3.56 -14.50 -19.86
CA TYR A 205 2.28 -13.84 -19.62
C TYR A 205 1.20 -14.34 -20.58
N ILE A 206 -0.05 -14.22 -20.14
CA ILE A 206 -1.24 -14.47 -20.95
C ILE A 206 -2.04 -13.19 -21.11
N TYR A 207 -2.81 -13.15 -22.19
CA TYR A 207 -3.65 -12.00 -22.47
C TYR A 207 -4.84 -11.92 -21.51
N TRP A 208 -5.51 -13.05 -21.30
CA TRP A 208 -6.70 -13.17 -20.44
C TRP A 208 -6.87 -14.62 -19.97
N VAL A 209 -7.50 -14.78 -18.81
CA VAL A 209 -7.93 -16.08 -18.26
C VAL A 209 -9.32 -16.43 -18.75
N THR A 210 -10.24 -15.47 -18.66
CA THR A 210 -11.65 -15.69 -18.99
C THR A 210 -12.10 -14.57 -19.92
N PRO A 211 -12.25 -14.82 -21.22
CA PRO A 211 -12.66 -13.81 -22.18
C PRO A 211 -14.19 -13.69 -22.20
N THR A 212 -14.75 -12.83 -21.34
CA THR A 212 -16.20 -12.58 -21.29
C THR A 212 -16.61 -11.36 -22.10
N GLY A 213 -15.67 -10.50 -22.49
CA GLY A 213 -15.87 -9.31 -23.32
C GLY A 213 -15.32 -9.41 -24.75
N GLY A 214 -15.41 -8.28 -25.45
CA GLY A 214 -15.02 -8.06 -26.84
C GLY A 214 -13.66 -7.36 -27.02
N GLY A 215 -12.96 -7.07 -25.94
CA GLY A 215 -11.76 -6.25 -25.90
C GLY A 215 -10.55 -6.80 -26.67
N SER A 216 -9.49 -6.01 -26.73
CA SER A 216 -8.29 -6.31 -27.53
C SER A 216 -7.00 -5.89 -26.80
N ILE A 217 -5.90 -6.58 -27.12
CA ILE A 217 -4.55 -6.19 -26.73
C ILE A 217 -3.75 -5.90 -28.00
N PHE A 218 -3.04 -4.79 -28.00
CA PHE A 218 -2.14 -4.38 -29.07
C PHE A 218 -0.73 -4.29 -28.49
N GLU A 219 0.25 -4.94 -29.12
CA GLU A 219 1.62 -4.99 -28.61
C GLU A 219 2.59 -4.46 -29.65
N THR A 220 3.48 -3.55 -29.27
CA THR A 220 4.52 -3.02 -30.17
C THR A 220 5.81 -2.74 -29.41
N GLY A 221 6.91 -3.35 -29.82
CA GLY A 221 8.25 -3.07 -29.27
C GLY A 221 8.48 -3.54 -27.83
N ASN A 222 7.61 -4.36 -27.24
CA ASN A 222 7.86 -4.95 -25.92
C ASN A 222 9.11 -5.84 -25.94
N ILE A 223 9.88 -5.80 -24.85
CA ILE A 223 11.09 -6.56 -24.62
C ILE A 223 10.77 -7.66 -23.62
N LEU A 224 11.07 -8.90 -23.97
CA LEU A 224 10.90 -10.04 -23.08
C LEU A 224 12.14 -10.23 -22.20
N GLU A 225 11.91 -10.61 -20.94
CA GLU A 225 12.96 -10.93 -19.99
C GLU A 225 13.95 -11.98 -20.53
N SER A 226 13.49 -13.03 -21.20
CA SER A 226 14.31 -14.08 -21.80
C SER A 226 15.29 -13.57 -22.86
N THR A 227 14.97 -12.41 -23.47
CA THR A 227 15.83 -11.78 -24.48
C THR A 227 16.98 -10.99 -23.85
N THR A 228 16.80 -10.52 -22.61
CA THR A 228 17.73 -9.56 -21.96
C THR A 228 18.36 -10.08 -20.67
N GLY A 229 17.81 -11.13 -20.05
CA GLY A 229 18.13 -11.53 -18.69
C GLY A 229 17.56 -10.54 -17.66
N SER A 230 18.05 -10.60 -16.43
CA SER A 230 17.71 -9.59 -15.42
C SER A 230 18.28 -8.23 -15.85
N ILE A 231 17.40 -7.22 -15.88
CA ILE A 231 17.75 -5.84 -16.19
C ILE A 231 18.02 -4.99 -14.94
N PHE A 232 17.92 -5.61 -13.75
CA PHE A 232 18.00 -4.91 -12.47
C PHE A 232 19.39 -4.99 -11.86
N SER A 233 19.72 -3.98 -11.05
CA SER A 233 20.90 -3.96 -10.19
C SER A 233 20.88 -5.09 -9.16
N ASP A 234 19.72 -5.34 -8.55
CA ASP A 234 19.49 -6.49 -7.68
C ASP A 234 18.49 -7.47 -8.32
N PRO A 235 18.94 -8.62 -8.86
CA PRO A 235 18.04 -9.61 -9.45
C PRO A 235 17.21 -10.39 -8.42
N ASN A 236 17.58 -10.34 -7.13
CA ASN A 236 16.91 -11.07 -6.06
C ASN A 236 16.12 -10.16 -5.10
N PHE A 237 16.18 -8.84 -5.34
CA PHE A 237 15.46 -7.80 -4.63
C PHE A 237 15.51 -7.92 -3.10
N HIS A 238 16.68 -8.27 -2.58
CA HIS A 238 16.93 -8.45 -1.16
C HIS A 238 17.18 -7.08 -0.53
N THR A 239 16.23 -6.64 0.31
CA THR A 239 16.31 -5.49 1.24
C THR A 239 15.80 -4.12 0.73
N SER A 240 14.50 -3.89 1.00
CA SER A 240 13.86 -2.58 1.31
C SER A 240 13.91 -1.43 0.30
N PRO A 241 12.70 -1.03 -0.15
CA PRO A 241 11.84 -1.79 -1.05
C PRO A 241 12.67 -2.30 -2.22
N TYR A 242 12.40 -3.52 -2.65
CA TYR A 242 12.91 -4.16 -3.86
C TYR A 242 13.71 -3.22 -4.78
N ASP A 243 15.02 -3.43 -4.91
CA ASP A 243 15.85 -2.58 -5.75
C ASP A 243 15.54 -2.83 -7.24
N LEU A 244 14.58 -2.07 -7.77
CA LEU A 244 14.18 -2.11 -9.17
C LEU A 244 14.97 -1.13 -10.04
N HIS A 245 16.12 -0.62 -9.59
CA HIS A 245 16.98 0.20 -10.45
C HIS A 245 17.50 -0.64 -11.62
N LEU A 246 17.61 0.00 -12.77
CA LEU A 246 18.18 -0.61 -13.96
C LEU A 246 19.71 -0.73 -13.81
N SER A 247 20.25 -1.88 -14.21
CA SER A 247 21.70 -2.08 -14.30
C SER A 247 22.31 -1.44 -15.54
N ASN A 248 21.50 -1.18 -16.58
CA ASN A 248 21.86 -0.48 -17.82
C ASN A 248 20.64 0.28 -18.37
N SER A 249 20.86 1.39 -19.10
CA SER A 249 19.78 2.05 -19.83
C SER A 249 19.24 1.13 -20.93
N LEU A 250 17.91 1.03 -21.01
CA LEU A 250 17.20 0.19 -21.97
C LEU A 250 16.12 0.96 -22.75
N LEU A 251 16.25 2.28 -22.87
CA LEU A 251 15.32 3.01 -23.73
C LEU A 251 15.55 2.63 -25.19
N ILE A 252 14.55 1.97 -25.78
CA ILE A 252 14.53 1.67 -27.20
C ILE A 252 13.45 2.54 -27.86
N GLY A 253 13.85 3.73 -28.33
CA GLY A 253 13.16 4.45 -29.41
C GLY A 253 11.67 4.76 -29.24
N SER A 254 11.15 4.90 -28.02
CA SER A 254 9.72 5.10 -27.80
C SER A 254 9.38 6.57 -27.51
N THR A 255 8.51 7.13 -28.34
CA THR A 255 7.77 8.35 -28.03
C THR A 255 6.58 8.00 -27.15
N LEU A 256 6.34 8.78 -26.11
CA LEU A 256 5.06 8.70 -25.39
C LEU A 256 3.91 9.14 -26.30
N GLU A 257 2.70 8.64 -26.02
CA GLU A 257 1.47 9.08 -26.68
C GLU A 257 1.28 10.60 -26.58
N GLN A 258 0.63 11.23 -27.56
CA GLN A 258 0.54 12.69 -27.69
C GLN A 258 -0.01 13.41 -26.45
N GLU A 259 -0.90 12.75 -25.70
CA GLU A 259 -1.55 13.29 -24.50
C GLU A 259 -0.89 12.84 -23.19
N ALA A 260 0.18 12.04 -23.26
CA ALA A 260 0.98 11.70 -22.08
C ALA A 260 1.73 12.94 -21.58
N GLN A 261 1.75 13.13 -20.27
CA GLN A 261 2.52 14.21 -19.66
C GLN A 261 4.02 13.89 -19.74
N PRO A 262 4.90 14.89 -19.92
CA PRO A 262 6.34 14.68 -19.89
C PRO A 262 6.81 14.13 -18.54
N ILE A 263 7.66 13.09 -18.57
CA ILE A 263 8.34 12.59 -17.37
C ILE A 263 9.64 13.35 -17.13
N SER A 264 9.60 14.28 -16.18
CA SER A 264 10.74 15.14 -15.82
C SER A 264 11.46 14.70 -14.54
N HIS A 265 10.83 13.81 -13.76
CA HIS A 265 11.37 13.31 -12.50
C HIS A 265 11.38 11.78 -12.48
N GLU A 266 12.09 11.23 -11.52
CA GLU A 266 12.11 9.82 -11.19
C GLU A 266 11.86 9.62 -9.71
N TYR A 267 11.33 8.45 -9.38
CA TYR A 267 11.09 8.07 -8.00
C TYR A 267 12.44 7.92 -7.25
N VAL A 268 12.51 8.47 -6.03
CA VAL A 268 13.60 8.24 -5.08
C VAL A 268 13.02 7.70 -3.78
N MET A 269 13.59 6.58 -3.36
CA MET A 269 13.12 5.82 -2.20
C MET A 269 13.28 6.58 -0.89
N HIS A 270 12.25 6.70 -0.04
CA HIS A 270 10.83 6.93 -0.39
C HIS A 270 10.56 8.43 -0.24
N THR A 271 9.33 8.86 -0.54
CA THR A 271 8.85 10.21 -0.20
C THR A 271 9.62 11.37 -0.87
N SER A 272 10.32 11.06 -1.95
CA SER A 272 11.15 12.02 -2.67
C SER A 272 11.25 11.66 -4.14
N GLY A 273 11.82 12.57 -4.91
CA GLY A 273 12.15 12.38 -6.32
C GLY A 273 13.29 13.29 -6.71
N GLN A 274 13.85 13.04 -7.88
CA GLN A 274 14.89 13.88 -8.47
C GLN A 274 14.63 14.08 -9.95
N THR A 275 15.30 15.06 -10.56
CA THR A 275 15.23 15.25 -12.02
C THR A 275 15.70 14.00 -12.73
N ARG A 276 14.92 13.56 -13.72
CA ARG A 276 15.24 12.38 -14.50
C ARG A 276 16.37 12.69 -15.49
N SER A 277 17.48 11.98 -15.37
CA SER A 277 18.66 12.19 -16.24
C SER A 277 18.54 11.54 -17.61
N SER A 278 17.71 10.51 -17.73
CA SER A 278 17.54 9.69 -18.93
C SER A 278 16.09 9.25 -19.05
N MET A 279 15.53 9.37 -20.25
CA MET A 279 14.29 8.68 -20.56
C MET A 279 14.66 7.21 -20.73
N ASP A 280 14.23 6.33 -19.83
CA ASP A 280 14.45 4.87 -19.83
C ASP A 280 13.27 4.19 -19.13
N LEU A 281 13.30 2.86 -19.00
CA LEU A 281 12.15 2.11 -18.53
C LEU A 281 11.90 2.31 -17.02
N GLY A 282 10.62 2.27 -16.64
CA GLY A 282 10.22 2.17 -15.25
C GLY A 282 10.42 3.44 -14.40
N ALA A 283 10.15 3.28 -13.10
CA ALA A 283 9.98 4.38 -12.15
C ALA A 283 11.29 5.11 -11.84
N TYR A 284 12.36 4.35 -11.66
CA TYR A 284 13.73 4.86 -11.52
C TYR A 284 14.26 5.29 -12.87
N GLY A 285 15.10 6.32 -12.91
CA GLY A 285 15.95 6.55 -14.07
C GLY A 285 17.23 5.72 -13.97
N TYR A 286 17.84 5.45 -15.11
CA TYR A 286 19.16 4.85 -15.16
C TYR A 286 20.19 5.89 -14.70
N LEU A 287 20.85 5.60 -13.58
CA LEU A 287 22.00 6.35 -13.11
C LEU A 287 23.22 5.99 -13.95
N ASN A 288 23.51 6.81 -14.96
CA ASN A 288 24.76 6.70 -15.68
C ASN A 288 25.89 7.04 -14.69
N SER A 289 26.68 6.05 -14.26
CA SER A 289 27.81 6.23 -13.32
C SER A 289 28.99 7.03 -13.92
N GLN A 290 28.70 7.92 -14.87
CA GLN A 290 29.62 8.84 -15.53
C GLN A 290 29.12 10.28 -15.29
N THR A 291 28.87 10.64 -14.04
CA THR A 291 28.99 12.05 -13.63
C THR A 291 29.90 12.12 -12.41
N SER A 292 30.93 12.94 -12.57
CA SER A 292 32.08 13.19 -11.72
C SER A 292 31.80 13.19 -10.22
N GLU A 293 32.80 12.75 -9.46
CA GLU A 293 32.91 12.97 -8.01
C GLU A 293 32.36 14.33 -7.57
N PRO A 294 31.74 14.41 -6.37
CA PRO A 294 31.38 15.69 -5.79
C PRO A 294 32.65 16.52 -5.70
N THR A 295 32.76 17.53 -6.57
CA THR A 295 33.88 18.46 -6.51
C THR A 295 33.74 19.19 -5.19
N ARG A 296 34.54 18.78 -4.20
CA ARG A 296 34.69 19.46 -2.93
C ARG A 296 34.94 20.93 -3.25
N ALA A 297 34.05 21.80 -2.78
CA ALA A 297 34.18 23.23 -2.95
C ALA A 297 35.60 23.68 -2.55
N PRO A 298 36.29 24.51 -3.34
CA PRO A 298 37.59 25.05 -2.98
C PRO A 298 37.46 25.75 -1.64
N THR A 299 38.21 25.29 -0.65
CA THR A 299 38.32 25.94 0.65
C THR A 299 39.09 27.23 0.45
N THR A 300 38.37 28.35 0.28
CA THR A 300 38.95 29.68 0.42
C THR A 300 38.77 30.14 1.86
N LYS A 301 39.89 30.56 2.47
CA LYS A 301 39.99 31.10 3.82
C LYS A 301 39.16 32.38 3.97
N PRO A 302 38.73 32.73 5.20
CA PRO A 302 37.79 33.81 5.44
C PRO A 302 38.44 35.19 5.37
N VAL A 303 37.75 36.13 4.73
CA VAL A 303 37.98 37.57 4.89
C VAL A 303 36.88 38.11 5.82
N THR A 304 37.31 38.75 6.91
CA THR A 304 36.49 39.41 7.94
C THR A 304 35.99 40.81 7.48
N PRO A 305 35.03 41.44 8.18
CA PRO A 305 33.80 41.96 7.57
C PRO A 305 33.70 43.50 7.48
N PHE A 306 32.66 43.98 6.77
CA PHE A 306 32.08 45.32 6.94
C PHE A 306 30.60 45.21 7.36
N PRO A 307 30.02 46.25 8.01
CA PRO A 307 29.06 46.09 9.09
C PRO A 307 27.59 46.04 8.65
N THR A 308 26.88 45.15 9.34
CA THR A 308 25.55 45.26 9.94
C THR A 308 24.50 46.18 9.30
N GLN A 309 23.52 45.55 8.64
CA GLN A 309 22.11 45.95 8.81
C GLN A 309 21.43 44.90 9.69
N GLU A 310 20.69 45.36 10.70
CA GLU A 310 19.91 44.50 11.60
C GLU A 310 18.85 43.71 10.81
N PRO A 311 18.77 42.39 10.97
CA PRO A 311 17.61 41.65 10.53
C PRO A 311 16.48 41.73 11.56
N VAL A 312 15.27 41.98 11.04
CA VAL A 312 13.98 41.81 11.70
C VAL A 312 13.91 40.42 12.37
N PRO A 313 13.40 40.29 13.61
CA PRO A 313 13.35 39.00 14.29
C PRO A 313 12.34 38.07 13.62
N THR A 314 12.85 37.06 12.93
CA THR A 314 12.07 35.90 12.49
C THR A 314 11.95 34.94 13.67
N PHE A 315 10.72 34.69 14.12
CA PHE A 315 10.44 33.68 15.14
C PHE A 315 10.81 32.28 14.60
N ALA A 316 11.73 31.61 15.27
CA ALA A 316 11.99 30.19 15.07
C ALA A 316 10.78 29.36 15.55
N PRO A 317 10.42 28.26 14.88
CA PRO A 317 9.43 27.33 15.40
C PRO A 317 9.99 26.69 16.67
N THR A 318 9.25 26.84 17.76
CA THR A 318 9.48 26.16 19.04
C THR A 318 9.48 24.65 18.82
N LEU A 319 10.59 24.02 19.15
CA LEU A 319 10.67 22.58 19.41
C LEU A 319 9.63 22.23 20.48
N PHE A 320 8.64 21.43 20.12
CA PHE A 320 7.78 20.78 21.10
C PHE A 320 8.63 19.80 21.93
N PRO A 321 8.60 19.87 23.27
CA PRO A 321 9.25 18.88 24.09
C PRO A 321 8.50 17.54 23.96
N THR A 322 9.28 16.47 23.82
CA THR A 322 8.86 15.09 24.07
C THR A 322 8.11 14.99 25.40
N PRO A 323 6.98 14.25 25.48
CA PRO A 323 6.24 14.15 26.72
C PRO A 323 7.03 13.31 27.72
N HIS A 324 7.68 14.00 28.66
CA HIS A 324 8.05 13.43 29.95
C HIS A 324 6.77 13.22 30.76
N CYS A 325 6.37 11.97 30.96
CA CYS A 325 5.35 11.63 31.94
C CYS A 325 5.87 11.94 33.36
N ILE A 326 5.20 12.86 34.06
CA ILE A 326 5.43 13.13 35.48
C ILE A 326 4.20 12.63 36.24
N GLY A 327 4.32 11.52 36.98
CA GLY A 327 3.28 11.02 37.88
C GLY A 327 3.26 9.51 38.10
N ASN A 328 2.85 9.07 39.30
CA ASN A 328 2.71 7.66 39.72
C ASN A 328 1.44 6.97 39.17
N SER A 329 1.00 7.33 37.97
CA SER A 329 -0.25 6.88 37.35
C SER A 329 -0.02 5.93 36.17
N CYS A 330 -0.85 4.92 36.07
CA CYS A 330 -0.81 3.92 35.01
C CYS A 330 -1.37 4.44 33.69
N ASN A 331 -0.76 4.03 32.56
CA ASN A 331 -1.32 4.27 31.24
C ASN A 331 -2.47 3.28 30.92
N ASN A 332 -3.16 3.50 29.80
CA ASN A 332 -4.29 2.66 29.35
C ASN A 332 -3.92 1.20 29.06
N ASN A 333 -2.62 0.87 29.03
CA ASN A 333 -2.09 -0.47 28.83
C ASN A 333 -1.63 -1.14 30.14
N ASN A 334 -2.00 -0.61 31.32
CA ASN A 334 -1.57 -1.08 32.65
C ASN A 334 -0.05 -1.08 32.87
N GLN A 335 0.67 -0.14 32.26
CA GLN A 335 2.11 -0.01 32.42
C GLN A 335 2.48 1.32 33.09
N CYS A 336 3.48 1.25 33.97
CA CYS A 336 4.15 2.41 34.56
C CYS A 336 5.27 2.91 33.64
N CYS A 337 5.61 4.20 33.76
CA CYS A 337 6.61 4.84 32.91
C CYS A 337 8.04 4.30 33.14
N ASP A 338 8.27 3.62 34.26
CA ASP A 338 9.53 2.94 34.61
C ASP A 338 9.54 1.45 34.19
N GLY A 339 8.51 0.98 33.47
CA GLY A 339 8.39 -0.40 33.02
C GLY A 339 7.86 -1.38 34.08
N THR A 340 7.46 -0.90 35.27
CA THR A 340 6.84 -1.76 36.28
C THR A 340 5.36 -2.06 35.99
N VAL A 341 4.84 -3.13 36.60
CA VAL A 341 3.46 -3.59 36.43
C VAL A 341 2.53 -2.85 37.40
N CYS A 342 1.41 -2.35 36.89
CA CYS A 342 0.37 -1.70 37.69
C CYS A 342 -0.40 -2.67 38.58
N ASN A 343 -0.52 -2.36 39.89
CA ASN A 343 -1.30 -3.14 40.85
C ASN A 343 -2.54 -2.36 41.35
N GLY A 344 -3.69 -3.04 41.44
CA GLY A 344 -4.98 -2.49 41.93
C GLY A 344 -6.20 -2.84 41.04
N HIS A 345 -7.41 -2.76 41.60
CA HIS A 345 -8.68 -2.97 40.88
C HIS A 345 -9.45 -1.66 40.68
N GLY A 346 -10.04 -1.48 39.51
CA GLY A 346 -10.81 -0.27 39.15
C GLY A 346 -9.94 0.96 38.85
N ASN A 347 -10.50 2.16 39.05
CA ASN A 347 -9.89 3.44 38.66
C ASN A 347 -8.74 3.92 39.57
N SER A 348 -8.24 3.09 40.49
CA SER A 348 -7.14 3.44 41.41
C SER A 348 -5.94 2.48 41.24
N LYS A 349 -5.26 2.54 40.10
CA LYS A 349 -3.99 1.82 39.88
C LYS A 349 -2.80 2.75 40.13
N THR A 350 -1.82 2.29 40.89
CA THR A 350 -0.60 3.07 41.22
C THR A 350 0.66 2.23 41.01
N CYS A 351 1.76 2.91 40.71
CA CYS A 351 3.08 2.29 40.50
C CYS A 351 3.79 2.08 41.86
N GLN A 352 4.21 0.85 42.17
CA GLN A 352 4.96 0.55 43.40
C GLN A 352 6.46 0.70 43.15
N SER A 353 7.13 1.57 43.91
CA SER A 353 8.59 1.67 43.95
C SER A 353 9.20 0.48 44.69
N SER A 354 10.20 -0.17 44.11
CA SER A 354 10.93 -1.31 44.69
C SER A 354 11.73 -0.90 45.94
N GLY A 355 11.19 -1.16 47.12
CA GLY A 355 11.94 -1.18 48.38
C GLY A 355 12.70 -2.50 48.52
N LEU A 356 14.01 -2.41 48.81
CA LEU A 356 14.88 -3.54 49.15
C LEU A 356 14.29 -4.38 50.29
N PRO A 357 14.39 -5.73 50.25
CA PRO A 357 13.90 -6.57 51.33
C PRO A 357 14.88 -6.58 52.52
N PRO A 358 14.41 -6.68 53.77
CA PRO A 358 15.29 -6.97 54.90
C PRO A 358 15.69 -8.46 54.92
N SER A 359 16.89 -8.72 55.45
CA SER A 359 17.56 -10.03 55.54
C SER A 359 16.78 -11.08 56.36
N PRO A 360 17.00 -12.39 56.11
CA PRO A 360 16.21 -13.46 56.71
C PRO A 360 16.71 -13.89 58.10
N SER A 361 15.78 -14.13 59.03
CA SER A 361 16.01 -14.86 60.28
C SER A 361 15.43 -16.28 60.19
N LEU A 362 16.19 -17.23 60.73
CA LEU A 362 16.00 -18.70 60.75
C LEU A 362 14.73 -19.20 61.50
N PRO A 363 14.36 -20.51 61.35
CA PRO A 363 12.99 -20.99 61.49
C PRO A 363 12.68 -21.65 62.84
N SER A 364 11.38 -21.71 63.21
CA SER A 364 10.87 -22.59 64.28
C SER A 364 9.57 -23.31 63.86
N SER A 365 9.74 -24.58 63.51
CA SER A 365 8.97 -25.79 63.90
C SER A 365 7.46 -25.74 64.28
N SER A 366 6.73 -26.66 63.64
CA SER A 366 5.59 -27.52 64.10
C SER A 366 4.13 -27.03 63.96
N PRO A 367 3.11 -27.94 63.91
CA PRO A 367 2.42 -28.28 62.65
C PRO A 367 0.86 -28.29 62.80
N PRO A 368 0.05 -29.04 62.01
CA PRO A 368 -1.17 -28.53 61.38
C PRO A 368 -2.46 -28.78 62.18
N SER A 369 -3.50 -27.99 61.93
CA SER A 369 -4.86 -28.33 62.36
C SER A 369 -5.89 -28.06 61.28
N THR A 370 -6.43 -29.17 60.78
CA THR A 370 -7.74 -29.34 60.14
C THR A 370 -8.85 -28.78 61.03
N VAL A 371 -9.74 -27.94 60.50
CA VAL A 371 -11.12 -27.79 61.02
C VAL A 371 -12.05 -27.52 59.84
N CYS A 372 -12.98 -28.47 59.64
CA CYS A 372 -14.23 -28.29 58.92
C CYS A 372 -15.19 -27.42 59.76
N GLY A 373 -15.92 -26.53 59.11
CA GLY A 373 -17.06 -25.82 59.71
C GLY A 373 -17.89 -25.21 58.60
N GLY A 374 -18.91 -25.95 58.15
CA GLY A 374 -19.85 -25.49 57.13
C GLY A 374 -20.94 -24.58 57.68
N SER A 375 -21.58 -23.86 56.77
CA SER A 375 -23.01 -23.60 56.79
C SER A 375 -23.49 -23.33 55.36
N ASP A 376 -24.50 -24.09 54.97
CA ASP A 376 -25.21 -24.17 53.69
C ASP A 376 -25.67 -22.80 53.15
N SER A 377 -25.81 -22.60 51.84
CA SER A 377 -26.91 -23.17 51.05
C SER A 377 -26.79 -22.79 49.56
N ASP A 378 -27.44 -23.61 48.73
CA ASP A 378 -27.76 -23.42 47.30
C ASP A 378 -26.69 -23.79 46.26
N CYS A 379 -26.68 -25.08 45.86
CA CYS A 379 -26.55 -25.49 44.46
C CYS A 379 -26.96 -26.96 44.29
N THR A 380 -28.17 -27.19 43.76
CA THR A 380 -28.66 -28.50 43.35
C THR A 380 -28.10 -28.90 41.98
N SER A 381 -27.45 -30.07 41.96
CA SER A 381 -27.48 -31.12 40.91
C SER A 381 -27.26 -30.73 39.44
N ASN A 382 -26.08 -31.04 38.88
CA ASN A 382 -25.83 -32.34 38.24
C ASN A 382 -24.39 -32.42 37.71
N SER A 383 -23.63 -33.34 38.29
CA SER A 383 -22.38 -33.90 37.81
C SER A 383 -22.62 -34.81 36.60
N GLN A 384 -21.77 -34.71 35.57
CA GLN A 384 -20.92 -35.82 35.13
C GLN A 384 -20.01 -35.42 33.95
N CYS A 385 -18.71 -35.39 34.22
CA CYS A 385 -17.67 -35.65 33.23
C CYS A 385 -17.62 -37.17 32.98
N CYS A 386 -17.50 -37.61 31.72
CA CYS A 386 -16.81 -38.85 31.30
C CYS A 386 -16.65 -38.92 29.77
N SER A 387 -15.38 -38.88 29.34
CA SER A 387 -14.67 -39.64 28.30
C SER A 387 -15.35 -40.21 27.03
N GLU A 388 -14.73 -39.88 25.89
CA GLU A 388 -14.23 -40.72 24.78
C GLU A 388 -15.08 -41.83 24.10
N ASN A 389 -15.11 -41.72 22.76
CA ASN A 389 -15.08 -42.77 21.73
C ASN A 389 -16.22 -43.81 21.67
N CYS A 390 -17.15 -43.62 20.71
CA CYS A 390 -17.65 -44.75 19.92
C CYS A 390 -18.00 -44.34 18.49
N LYS A 391 -17.39 -45.06 17.55
CA LYS A 391 -17.48 -44.95 16.09
C LYS A 391 -18.77 -45.59 15.54
N THR A 392 -19.14 -45.11 14.34
CA THR A 392 -19.76 -45.84 13.21
C THR A 392 -21.17 -46.44 13.31
N HIS A 393 -22.07 -45.87 12.50
CA HIS A 393 -23.02 -46.46 11.53
C HIS A 393 -24.26 -45.54 11.52
N GLY A 394 -24.82 -45.06 10.42
CA GLY A 394 -25.00 -45.59 9.09
C GLY A 394 -26.18 -44.80 8.49
N ALA A 395 -26.11 -44.50 7.20
CA ALA A 395 -27.14 -43.76 6.48
C ALA A 395 -28.43 -44.59 6.30
N LYS A 396 -29.61 -43.97 6.45
CA LYS A 396 -30.61 -43.72 5.39
C LYS A 396 -32.02 -43.47 5.97
N ALA A 397 -32.57 -42.33 5.53
CA ALA A 397 -33.93 -42.11 5.02
C ALA A 397 -35.14 -42.75 5.75
N ASN A 398 -36.08 -41.90 6.18
CA ASN A 398 -37.30 -41.71 5.39
C ASN A 398 -38.11 -40.48 5.80
N LYS A 399 -38.80 -39.95 4.78
CA LYS A 399 -39.69 -38.78 4.76
C LYS A 399 -40.99 -39.01 5.55
N CYS A 400 -41.46 -37.96 6.20
CA CYS A 400 -42.85 -37.47 6.21
C CYS A 400 -42.70 -35.94 6.09
N SER A 401 -43.34 -35.18 5.22
CA SER A 401 -44.56 -35.31 4.42
C SER A 401 -44.48 -34.31 3.27
#